data_AF-A0A0K3CJZ9-F1
#
_entry.id   AF-A0A0K3CJZ9-F1
#
_cell.length_a   1.000
_cell.length_b   1.000
_cell.length_c   1.000
_cell.angle_alpha   90.00
_cell.angle_beta   90.00
_cell.angle_gamma   90.00
#
_symmetry.space_group_name_H-M   'P 1'
#
loop_
_entity.id
_entity.type
_entity.pdbx_description
1 polymer ?
#
loop_
_entity_poly.entity_id
_entity_poly.type
_entity_poly.pdbx_seq_one_letter_code
_entity_poly.pdbx_strand_id
1 'polypeptide(L)'
;MPQWTREQVDAQIDKAFKTRLEGNEAFKTGDMTLALKKYHEVLFSLKGLDGQLSSIYGPSQAAPITEVTDEEAEAIASTKPADDPDSKQAAVKSALLNTYLNSAAVYIKQERWQRALDAATAAKKYDEDNAKALFREGQARIGLGEINTGKRILEDLQVKNGPDAAITAALQKLEADEKKREQAKNAQFRGMFNRKNGSDQPAKDKPAEETAAAAKASAPAAAGETAASEVKEDDTKADSSKEGVETEPSKEAAEPSKAA
;
A
#
# COMPACT_ATOMS: atom_id res chain seq x y z
N MET A 1 -5.10 23.60 25.51
CA MET A 1 -5.71 23.19 24.23
C MET A 1 -7.15 23.71 24.19
N PRO A 2 -7.61 24.31 23.09
CA PRO A 2 -9.04 24.59 22.93
C PRO A 2 -9.81 23.26 22.90
N GLN A 3 -10.71 23.08 23.86
CA GLN A 3 -11.62 21.94 23.92
C GLN A 3 -12.68 22.12 22.84
N TRP A 4 -12.80 21.16 21.92
CA TRP A 4 -13.90 21.18 20.95
C TRP A 4 -15.22 20.87 21.67
N THR A 5 -16.32 21.48 21.23
CA THR A 5 -17.64 21.14 21.75
C THR A 5 -18.12 19.80 21.16
N ARG A 6 -19.08 19.15 21.85
CA ARG A 6 -19.73 17.93 21.35
C ARG A 6 -20.30 18.13 19.94
N GLU A 7 -20.95 19.26 19.70
CA GLU A 7 -21.51 19.66 18.40
C GLU A 7 -20.44 19.78 17.30
N GLN A 8 -19.26 20.33 17.61
CA GLN A 8 -18.15 20.45 16.65
C GLN A 8 -17.57 19.08 16.30
N VAL A 9 -17.47 18.16 17.27
CA VAL A 9 -17.01 16.79 17.02
C VAL A 9 -18.03 16.01 16.20
N ASP A 10 -19.31 16.08 16.55
CA ASP A 10 -20.38 15.41 15.81
C ASP A 10 -20.48 15.93 14.36
N ALA A 11 -20.44 17.25 14.13
CA ALA A 11 -20.42 17.83 12.79
C ALA A 11 -19.19 17.40 11.96
N GLN A 12 -18.04 17.19 12.60
CA GLN A 12 -16.83 16.71 11.93
C GLN A 12 -16.89 15.20 11.61
N ILE A 13 -17.57 14.39 12.45
CA ILE A 13 -17.88 12.98 12.17
C ILE A 13 -18.83 12.87 10.97
N ASP A 14 -19.93 13.63 10.98
CA ASP A 14 -20.91 13.65 9.88
C ASP A 14 -20.26 14.08 8.56
N LYS A 15 -19.39 15.10 8.60
CA LYS A 15 -18.57 15.51 7.45
C LYS A 15 -17.69 14.36 6.96
N ALA A 16 -16.98 13.67 7.85
CA ALA A 16 -16.12 12.55 7.47
C ALA A 16 -16.93 11.38 6.88
N PHE A 17 -18.13 11.10 7.38
CA PHE A 17 -19.01 10.09 6.79
C PHE A 17 -19.46 10.48 5.38
N LYS A 18 -19.82 11.74 5.14
CA LYS A 18 -20.12 12.24 3.79
C LYS A 18 -18.91 12.12 2.85
N THR A 19 -17.72 12.54 3.28
CA THR A 19 -16.48 12.40 2.49
C THR A 19 -16.15 10.93 2.17
N ARG A 20 -16.48 9.99 3.06
CA ARG A 20 -16.33 8.55 2.82
C ARG A 20 -17.28 8.06 1.72
N LEU A 21 -18.53 8.52 1.70
CA LEU A 21 -19.50 8.18 0.66
C LEU A 21 -19.06 8.73 -0.71
N GLU A 22 -18.60 9.99 -0.78
CA GLU A 22 -17.99 10.57 -2.00
C GLU A 22 -16.78 9.73 -2.48
N GLY A 23 -15.96 9.23 -1.55
CA GLY A 23 -14.84 8.32 -1.87
C GLY A 23 -15.30 6.95 -2.41
N ASN A 24 -16.40 6.40 -1.88
CA ASN A 24 -17.00 5.17 -2.37
C ASN A 24 -17.61 5.35 -3.78
N GLU A 25 -18.21 6.51 -4.07
CA GLU A 25 -18.69 6.86 -5.42
C GLU A 25 -17.53 6.99 -6.41
N ALA A 26 -16.45 7.68 -6.04
CA ALA A 26 -15.22 7.75 -6.84
C ALA A 26 -14.62 6.36 -7.10
N PHE A 27 -14.69 5.44 -6.14
CA PHE A 27 -14.27 4.05 -6.33
C PHE A 27 -15.20 3.26 -7.28
N LYS A 28 -16.52 3.51 -7.22
CA LYS A 28 -17.52 2.92 -8.13
C LYS A 28 -17.37 3.43 -9.56
N THR A 29 -17.06 4.72 -9.76
CA THR A 29 -16.81 5.33 -11.09
C THR A 29 -15.43 5.05 -11.66
N GLY A 30 -14.49 4.53 -10.84
CA GLY A 30 -13.17 4.08 -11.27
C GLY A 30 -12.03 5.07 -11.04
N ASP A 31 -12.30 6.28 -10.51
CA ASP A 31 -11.23 7.20 -10.09
C ASP A 31 -10.62 6.75 -8.75
N MET A 32 -9.69 5.80 -8.87
CA MET A 32 -8.91 5.27 -7.76
C MET A 32 -8.04 6.34 -7.07
N THR A 33 -7.70 7.44 -7.76
CA THR A 33 -6.83 8.48 -7.20
C THR A 33 -7.60 9.45 -6.31
N LEU A 34 -8.81 9.84 -6.74
CA LEU A 34 -9.73 10.64 -5.95
C LEU A 34 -10.28 9.84 -4.76
N ALA A 35 -10.63 8.56 -4.97
CA ALA A 35 -11.04 7.67 -3.89
C ALA A 35 -9.99 7.60 -2.77
N LEU A 36 -8.71 7.38 -3.10
CA LEU A 36 -7.63 7.39 -2.10
C LEU A 36 -7.49 8.74 -1.38
N LYS A 37 -7.56 9.87 -2.09
CA LYS A 37 -7.49 11.21 -1.47
C LYS A 37 -8.61 11.39 -0.45
N LYS A 38 -9.85 11.03 -0.82
CA LYS A 38 -11.04 11.10 0.05
C LYS A 38 -10.91 10.16 1.25
N TYR A 39 -10.46 8.92 1.06
CA TYR A 39 -10.21 8.01 2.18
C TYR A 39 -9.12 8.52 3.13
N HIS A 40 -8.05 9.15 2.62
CA HIS A 40 -7.04 9.79 3.48
C HIS A 40 -7.59 10.98 4.27
N GLU A 41 -8.44 11.82 3.67
CA GLU A 41 -9.13 12.93 4.35
C GLU A 41 -10.01 12.42 5.51
N VAL A 42 -10.74 11.32 5.29
CA VAL A 42 -11.56 10.64 6.31
C VAL A 42 -10.70 10.05 7.43
N LEU A 43 -9.65 9.29 7.08
CA LEU A 43 -8.76 8.68 8.07
C LEU A 43 -8.05 9.74 8.93
N PHE A 44 -7.61 10.85 8.34
CA PHE A 44 -7.02 11.97 9.07
C PHE A 44 -8.02 12.61 10.02
N SER A 45 -9.24 12.90 9.54
CA SER A 45 -10.30 13.52 10.32
C SER A 45 -10.73 12.65 11.52
N LEU A 46 -11.06 11.38 11.28
CA LEU A 46 -11.55 10.48 12.32
C LEU A 46 -10.45 10.09 13.31
N LYS A 47 -9.20 9.89 12.86
CA LYS A 47 -8.08 9.56 13.76
C LYS A 47 -7.60 10.76 14.58
N GLY A 48 -7.69 11.98 14.03
CA GLY A 48 -7.43 13.21 14.78
C GLY A 48 -8.45 13.47 15.89
N LEU A 49 -9.68 12.97 15.72
CA LEU A 49 -10.74 13.09 16.72
C LEU A 49 -10.65 12.06 17.85
N ASP A 50 -9.94 10.93 17.71
CA ASP A 50 -9.99 9.78 18.64
C ASP A 50 -9.73 10.15 20.13
N GLY A 51 -8.68 10.93 20.40
CA GLY A 51 -8.38 11.43 21.75
C GLY A 51 -9.39 12.45 22.29
N GLN A 52 -10.08 13.15 21.40
CA GLN A 52 -11.10 14.13 21.74
C GLN A 52 -12.47 13.46 21.96
N LEU A 53 -12.73 12.40 21.19
CA LEU A 53 -13.89 11.52 21.32
C LEU A 53 -13.87 10.82 22.68
N SER A 54 -12.71 10.32 23.12
CA SER A 54 -12.55 9.76 24.47
C SER A 54 -12.61 10.80 25.59
N SER A 55 -12.31 12.08 25.32
CA SER A 55 -12.45 13.17 26.30
C SER A 55 -13.89 13.68 26.46
N ILE A 56 -14.70 13.66 25.40
CA ILE A 56 -16.09 14.16 25.41
C ILE A 56 -17.07 13.06 25.80
N TYR A 57 -16.84 11.84 25.31
CA TYR A 57 -17.75 10.70 25.49
C TYR A 57 -17.26 9.69 26.53
N GLY A 58 -16.07 9.92 27.11
CA GLY A 58 -15.43 9.00 28.04
C GLY A 58 -14.71 7.83 27.35
N PRO A 59 -13.96 7.02 28.13
CA PRO A 59 -13.30 5.84 27.62
C PRO A 59 -14.34 4.79 27.20
N SER A 60 -14.35 4.47 25.91
CA SER A 60 -15.15 3.40 25.32
C SER A 60 -14.95 2.09 26.08
N GLN A 61 -15.98 1.59 26.76
CA GLN A 61 -15.98 0.18 27.18
C GLN A 61 -16.18 -0.65 25.92
N ALA A 62 -15.09 -1.18 25.39
CA ALA A 62 -15.09 -1.91 24.12
C ALA A 62 -15.85 -3.24 24.27
N ALA A 63 -17.15 -3.21 24.03
CA ALA A 63 -17.85 -4.38 23.54
C ALA A 63 -17.20 -4.80 22.20
N PRO A 64 -17.06 -6.11 21.93
CA PRO A 64 -16.68 -6.56 20.60
C PRO A 64 -17.67 -6.02 19.58
N ILE A 65 -17.18 -5.67 18.40
CA ILE A 65 -18.00 -5.17 17.31
C ILE A 65 -18.87 -6.33 16.82
N THR A 66 -20.05 -6.51 17.42
CA THR A 66 -21.03 -7.50 16.99
C THR A 66 -21.35 -7.26 15.52
N GLU A 67 -21.26 -8.32 14.71
CA GLU A 67 -21.28 -8.27 13.24
C GLU A 67 -22.37 -7.36 12.68
N VAL A 68 -21.99 -6.10 12.42
CA VAL A 68 -22.81 -5.18 11.65
C VAL A 68 -22.68 -5.63 10.22
N THR A 69 -23.74 -6.23 9.68
CA THR A 69 -23.78 -6.69 8.28
C THR A 69 -23.42 -5.55 7.34
N ASP A 70 -22.86 -5.84 6.14
CA ASP A 70 -22.49 -4.77 5.20
C ASP A 70 -23.69 -3.87 4.86
N GLU A 71 -24.89 -4.45 4.83
CA GLU A 71 -26.17 -3.78 4.62
C GLU A 71 -26.53 -2.87 5.80
N GLU A 72 -26.33 -3.31 7.05
CA GLU A 72 -26.47 -2.44 8.23
C GLU A 72 -25.35 -1.39 8.31
N ALA A 73 -24.13 -1.65 7.84
CA ALA A 73 -23.06 -0.66 7.84
C ALA A 73 -23.29 0.45 6.78
N GLU A 74 -23.94 0.13 5.66
CA GLU A 74 -24.41 1.12 4.68
C GLU A 74 -25.74 1.78 5.13
N ALA A 75 -26.59 1.06 5.88
CA ALA A 75 -27.79 1.60 6.52
C ALA A 75 -27.45 2.57 7.65
N ILE A 76 -26.61 2.25 8.62
CA ILE A 76 -26.16 3.14 9.72
C ILE A 76 -25.44 4.38 9.19
N ALA A 77 -24.79 4.27 8.02
CA ALA A 77 -24.23 5.43 7.32
C ALA A 77 -25.29 6.33 6.64
N SER A 78 -26.53 5.86 6.50
CA SER A 78 -27.69 6.55 5.91
C SER A 78 -28.80 6.86 6.93
N THR A 79 -28.88 6.11 8.04
CA THR A 79 -29.85 6.25 9.12
C THR A 79 -29.18 6.97 10.27
N LYS A 80 -29.40 8.29 10.27
CA LYS A 80 -29.39 9.24 11.40
C LYS A 80 -28.78 8.71 12.72
N PRO A 81 -27.69 9.31 13.24
CA PRO A 81 -27.06 8.86 14.48
C PRO A 81 -28.07 8.72 15.63
N ALA A 82 -28.08 7.57 16.29
CA ALA A 82 -28.60 7.49 17.64
C ALA A 82 -27.73 8.39 18.54
N ASP A 83 -28.34 9.12 19.47
CA ASP A 83 -27.62 10.08 20.32
C ASP A 83 -26.80 9.44 21.46
N ASP A 84 -26.78 8.10 21.49
CA ASP A 84 -26.00 7.30 22.42
C ASP A 84 -24.49 7.45 22.18
N PRO A 85 -23.71 7.77 23.23
CA PRO A 85 -22.28 8.08 23.09
C PRO A 85 -21.46 6.88 22.62
N ASP A 86 -21.78 5.68 23.11
CA ASP A 86 -21.15 4.43 22.70
C ASP A 86 -21.45 4.08 21.24
N SER A 87 -22.66 4.41 20.75
CA SER A 87 -23.07 4.20 19.35
C SER A 87 -22.23 5.05 18.40
N LYS A 88 -22.02 6.35 18.71
CA LYS A 88 -21.16 7.22 17.88
C LYS A 88 -19.70 6.76 17.87
N GLN A 89 -19.16 6.32 19.01
CA GLN A 89 -17.80 5.76 19.07
C GLN A 89 -17.67 4.46 18.25
N ALA A 90 -18.64 3.55 18.35
CA ALA A 90 -18.68 2.32 17.55
C ALA A 90 -18.80 2.62 16.04
N ALA A 91 -19.65 3.57 15.66
CA ALA A 91 -19.81 4.02 14.27
C ALA A 91 -18.51 4.61 13.70
N VAL A 92 -17.76 5.41 14.48
CA VAL A 92 -16.44 5.92 14.07
C VAL A 92 -15.43 4.80 13.88
N LYS A 93 -15.37 3.81 14.78
CA LYS A 93 -14.50 2.62 14.65
C LYS A 93 -14.84 1.80 13.41
N SER A 94 -16.12 1.54 13.16
CA SER A 94 -16.62 0.83 11.97
C SER A 94 -16.34 1.62 10.67
N ALA A 95 -16.49 2.94 10.68
CA ALA A 95 -16.14 3.79 9.54
C ALA A 95 -14.64 3.80 9.25
N LEU A 96 -13.79 3.82 10.28
CA LEU A 96 -12.34 3.68 10.16
C LEU A 96 -11.98 2.33 9.54
N LEU A 97 -12.47 1.22 10.11
CA LEU A 97 -12.31 -0.15 9.60
C LEU A 97 -12.66 -0.22 8.10
N ASN A 98 -13.88 0.17 7.74
CA ASN A 98 -14.35 0.16 6.35
C ASN A 98 -13.50 1.05 5.41
N THR A 99 -13.00 2.19 5.89
CA THR A 99 -12.14 3.07 5.10
C THR A 99 -10.75 2.47 4.86
N TYR A 100 -10.17 1.78 5.85
CA TYR A 100 -8.93 1.01 5.65
C TYR A 100 -9.13 -0.17 4.70
N LEU A 101 -10.23 -0.91 4.82
CA LEU A 101 -10.60 -2.02 3.94
C LEU A 101 -10.75 -1.56 2.47
N ASN A 102 -11.45 -0.45 2.23
CA ASN A 102 -11.59 0.13 0.88
C ASN A 102 -10.26 0.66 0.35
N SER A 103 -9.45 1.31 1.19
CA SER A 103 -8.10 1.77 0.82
C SER A 103 -7.18 0.61 0.41
N ALA A 104 -7.18 -0.49 1.18
CA ALA A 104 -6.45 -1.71 0.85
C ALA A 104 -6.88 -2.30 -0.49
N ALA A 105 -8.20 -2.33 -0.78
CA ALA A 105 -8.70 -2.77 -2.08
C ALA A 105 -8.19 -1.90 -3.25
N VAL A 106 -8.10 -0.58 -3.07
CA VAL A 106 -7.53 0.32 -4.09
C VAL A 106 -6.02 0.07 -4.26
N TYR A 107 -5.26 -0.08 -3.17
CA TYR A 107 -3.83 -0.35 -3.24
C TYR A 107 -3.51 -1.70 -3.93
N ILE A 108 -4.34 -2.73 -3.71
CA ILE A 108 -4.25 -4.01 -4.42
C ILE A 108 -4.51 -3.82 -5.92
N LYS A 109 -5.54 -3.06 -6.32
CA LYS A 109 -5.79 -2.72 -7.74
C LYS A 109 -4.66 -1.90 -8.39
N GLN A 110 -3.90 -1.14 -7.60
CA GLN A 110 -2.72 -0.38 -8.06
C GLN A 110 -1.40 -1.16 -7.95
N GLU A 111 -1.43 -2.44 -7.55
CA GLU A 111 -0.23 -3.27 -7.30
C GLU A 111 0.74 -2.65 -6.25
N ARG A 112 0.23 -1.78 -5.37
CA ARG A 112 1.00 -1.12 -4.30
C ARG A 112 1.00 -1.97 -3.04
N TRP A 113 1.58 -3.17 -3.15
CA TRP A 113 1.45 -4.26 -2.18
C TRP A 113 1.81 -3.87 -0.73
N GLN A 114 2.90 -3.11 -0.51
CA GLN A 114 3.26 -2.65 0.84
C GLN A 114 2.15 -1.78 1.45
N ARG A 115 1.57 -0.85 0.68
CA ARG A 115 0.50 0.05 1.16
C ARG A 115 -0.81 -0.69 1.38
N ALA A 116 -1.06 -1.76 0.63
CA ALA A 116 -2.17 -2.66 0.87
C ALA A 116 -1.99 -3.44 2.18
N LEU A 117 -0.78 -3.94 2.45
CA LEU A 117 -0.45 -4.63 3.70
C LEU A 117 -0.61 -3.67 4.89
N ASP A 118 -0.01 -2.47 4.84
CA ASP A 118 -0.13 -1.45 5.88
C ASP A 118 -1.60 -1.13 6.20
N ALA A 119 -2.45 -0.99 5.17
CA ALA A 119 -3.88 -0.70 5.30
C ALA A 119 -4.68 -1.89 5.84
N ALA A 120 -4.39 -3.12 5.41
CA ALA A 120 -5.03 -4.33 5.94
C ALA A 120 -4.65 -4.58 7.41
N THR A 121 -3.37 -4.40 7.77
CA THR A 121 -2.91 -4.45 9.16
C THR A 121 -3.50 -3.34 10.02
N ALA A 122 -3.75 -2.14 9.46
CA ALA A 122 -4.45 -1.07 10.15
C ALA A 122 -5.94 -1.39 10.38
N ALA A 123 -6.62 -2.04 9.42
CA ALA A 123 -7.99 -2.52 9.59
C ALA A 123 -8.10 -3.52 10.76
N LYS A 124 -7.16 -4.47 10.85
CA LYS A 124 -7.14 -5.48 11.94
C LYS A 124 -7.07 -4.90 13.34
N LYS A 125 -6.58 -3.66 13.53
CA LYS A 125 -6.56 -3.00 14.86
C LYS A 125 -7.94 -2.62 15.39
N TYR A 126 -8.96 -2.64 14.54
CA TYR A 126 -10.35 -2.37 14.91
C TYR A 126 -11.16 -3.66 14.99
N ASP A 127 -10.86 -4.63 14.10
CA ASP A 127 -11.52 -5.94 14.02
C ASP A 127 -10.49 -6.98 13.52
N GLU A 128 -9.95 -7.79 14.44
CA GLU A 128 -8.84 -8.72 14.17
C GLU A 128 -9.26 -9.94 13.33
N ASP A 129 -10.50 -10.41 13.51
CA ASP A 129 -11.07 -11.58 12.81
C ASP A 129 -11.80 -11.21 11.51
N ASN A 130 -11.82 -9.93 11.13
CA ASN A 130 -12.48 -9.46 9.91
C ASN A 130 -12.02 -10.24 8.66
N ALA A 131 -12.94 -11.01 8.08
CA ALA A 131 -12.66 -11.85 6.92
C ALA A 131 -12.04 -11.07 5.75
N LYS A 132 -12.54 -9.84 5.52
CA LYS A 132 -12.11 -8.99 4.41
C LYS A 132 -10.79 -8.27 4.71
N ALA A 133 -10.37 -8.16 5.97
CA ALA A 133 -9.03 -7.67 6.33
C ALA A 133 -7.99 -8.78 6.07
N LEU A 134 -8.24 -9.99 6.58
CA LEU A 134 -7.37 -11.16 6.41
C LEU A 134 -7.20 -11.53 4.94
N PHE A 135 -8.29 -11.52 4.15
CA PHE A 135 -8.24 -11.76 2.70
C PHE A 135 -7.30 -10.77 1.98
N ARG A 136 -7.44 -9.47 2.28
CA ARG A 136 -6.60 -8.42 1.68
C ARG A 136 -5.15 -8.47 2.18
N GLU A 137 -4.92 -8.86 3.43
CA GLU A 137 -3.58 -9.13 3.95
C GLU A 137 -2.91 -10.28 3.17
N GLY A 138 -3.60 -11.40 2.99
CA GLY A 138 -3.12 -12.54 2.21
C GLY A 138 -2.75 -12.15 0.77
N GLN A 139 -3.63 -11.41 0.10
CA GLN A 139 -3.37 -10.86 -1.24
C GLN A 139 -2.16 -9.92 -1.28
N ALA A 140 -2.02 -9.02 -0.30
CA ALA A 140 -0.89 -8.09 -0.22
C ALA A 140 0.45 -8.81 0.00
N ARG A 141 0.49 -9.81 0.90
CA ARG A 141 1.68 -10.64 1.17
C ARG A 141 2.10 -11.46 -0.05
N ILE A 142 1.15 -12.07 -0.77
CA ILE A 142 1.40 -12.75 -2.05
C ILE A 142 2.05 -11.79 -3.05
N GLY A 143 1.53 -10.55 -3.16
CA GLY A 143 2.07 -9.51 -4.04
C GLY A 143 3.48 -9.05 -3.67
N LEU A 144 3.82 -9.02 -2.38
CA LEU A 144 5.18 -8.78 -1.88
C LEU A 144 6.15 -9.96 -2.10
N GLY A 145 5.66 -11.13 -2.51
CA GLY A 145 6.45 -12.34 -2.67
C GLY A 145 6.50 -13.25 -1.42
N GLU A 146 5.83 -12.88 -0.33
CA GLU A 146 5.61 -13.73 0.87
C GLU A 146 4.54 -14.81 0.60
N ILE A 147 4.71 -15.57 -0.49
CA ILE A 147 3.67 -16.46 -1.03
C ILE A 147 3.19 -17.49 0.01
N ASN A 148 4.12 -18.16 0.69
CA ASN A 148 3.79 -19.16 1.72
C ASN A 148 2.97 -18.57 2.87
N THR A 149 3.30 -17.35 3.31
CA THR A 149 2.60 -16.67 4.41
C THR A 149 1.20 -16.25 3.97
N GLY A 150 1.08 -15.65 2.79
CA GLY A 150 -0.23 -15.26 2.24
C GLY A 150 -1.13 -16.44 1.91
N LYS A 151 -0.57 -17.56 1.41
CA LYS A 151 -1.33 -18.80 1.14
C LYS A 151 -1.94 -19.35 2.43
N ARG A 152 -1.15 -19.49 3.50
CA ARG A 152 -1.64 -19.94 4.82
C ARG A 152 -2.77 -19.07 5.36
N ILE A 153 -2.64 -17.74 5.28
CA ILE A 153 -3.70 -16.83 5.73
C ILE A 153 -5.01 -17.04 4.95
N LEU A 154 -4.94 -17.32 3.64
CA LEU A 154 -6.11 -17.62 2.82
C LEU A 154 -6.70 -19.00 3.11
N GLU A 155 -5.87 -20.01 3.37
CA GLU A 155 -6.28 -21.36 3.78
C GLU A 155 -6.97 -21.34 5.15
N ASP A 156 -6.34 -20.71 6.16
CA ASP A 156 -6.90 -20.52 7.51
C ASP A 156 -8.25 -19.79 7.46
N LEU A 157 -8.37 -18.78 6.59
CA LEU A 157 -9.61 -18.03 6.39
C LEU A 157 -10.72 -18.90 5.77
N GLN A 158 -10.38 -19.78 4.83
CA GLN A 158 -11.33 -20.72 4.22
C GLN A 158 -11.78 -21.80 5.20
N VAL A 159 -10.92 -22.20 6.15
CA VAL A 159 -11.26 -23.12 7.24
C VAL A 159 -12.17 -22.45 8.27
N LYS A 160 -11.89 -21.19 8.66
CA LYS A 160 -12.69 -20.44 9.64
C LYS A 160 -14.10 -20.10 9.14
N ASN A 161 -14.20 -19.53 7.94
CA ASN A 161 -15.45 -18.90 7.46
C ASN A 161 -16.19 -19.76 6.41
N GLY A 162 -15.66 -20.95 6.10
CA GLY A 162 -16.16 -21.80 5.04
C GLY A 162 -15.69 -21.39 3.63
N PRO A 163 -16.12 -22.14 2.60
CA PRO A 163 -15.63 -21.98 1.24
C PRO A 163 -16.23 -20.75 0.54
N ASP A 164 -15.55 -19.61 0.66
CA ASP A 164 -15.81 -18.44 -0.20
C ASP A 164 -15.25 -18.66 -1.61
N ALA A 165 -16.06 -18.33 -2.63
CA ALA A 165 -15.66 -18.34 -4.03
C ALA A 165 -14.52 -17.37 -4.33
N ALA A 166 -14.46 -16.21 -3.66
CA ALA A 166 -13.39 -15.23 -3.85
C ALA A 166 -12.03 -15.73 -3.32
N ILE A 167 -12.03 -16.41 -2.16
CA ILE A 167 -10.84 -17.06 -1.58
C ILE A 167 -10.38 -18.20 -2.49
N THR A 168 -11.32 -19.06 -2.90
CA THR A 168 -11.03 -20.20 -3.79
C THR A 168 -10.42 -19.74 -5.12
N ALA A 169 -10.96 -18.69 -5.74
CA ALA A 169 -10.42 -18.12 -6.98
C ALA A 169 -9.02 -17.48 -6.78
N ALA A 170 -8.77 -16.85 -5.63
CA ALA A 170 -7.46 -16.29 -5.30
C ALA A 170 -6.40 -17.39 -5.12
N LEU A 171 -6.73 -18.49 -4.44
CA LEU A 171 -5.86 -19.65 -4.27
C LEU A 171 -5.58 -20.35 -5.62
N GLN A 172 -6.60 -20.58 -6.44
CA GLN A 172 -6.42 -21.16 -7.78
C GLN A 172 -5.54 -20.29 -8.70
N LYS A 173 -5.69 -18.96 -8.65
CA LYS A 173 -4.81 -18.04 -9.37
C LYS A 173 -3.36 -18.16 -8.87
N LEU A 174 -3.17 -18.23 -7.55
CA LEU A 174 -1.86 -18.39 -6.94
C LEU A 174 -1.16 -19.67 -7.43
N GLU A 175 -1.84 -20.81 -7.39
CA GLU A 175 -1.29 -22.10 -7.84
C GLU A 175 -0.94 -22.09 -9.33
N ALA A 176 -1.76 -21.43 -10.17
CA ALA A 176 -1.46 -21.25 -11.58
C ALA A 176 -0.19 -20.41 -11.81
N ASP A 177 0.03 -19.36 -11.01
CA ASP A 177 1.21 -18.49 -11.11
C ASP A 177 2.46 -19.12 -10.46
N GLU A 178 2.31 -19.92 -9.40
CA GLU A 178 3.37 -20.78 -8.85
C GLU A 178 3.85 -21.80 -9.89
N LYS A 179 2.92 -22.53 -10.53
CA LYS A 179 3.23 -23.52 -11.57
C LYS A 179 3.95 -22.91 -12.77
N LYS A 180 3.57 -21.69 -13.20
CA LYS A 180 4.30 -20.94 -14.24
C LYS A 180 5.72 -20.59 -13.80
N ARG A 181 5.90 -20.11 -12.55
CA ARG A 181 7.22 -19.78 -11.98
C ARG A 181 8.10 -21.01 -11.85
N GLU A 182 7.55 -22.16 -11.45
CA GLU A 182 8.27 -23.43 -11.38
C GLU A 182 8.68 -23.91 -12.78
N GLN A 183 7.78 -23.88 -13.76
CA GLN A 183 8.10 -24.22 -15.16
C GLN A 183 9.22 -23.32 -15.72
N ALA A 184 9.19 -22.02 -15.45
CA ALA A 184 10.24 -21.08 -15.84
C ALA A 184 11.59 -21.41 -15.17
N LYS A 185 11.60 -21.68 -13.85
CA LYS A 185 12.80 -22.11 -13.11
C LYS A 185 13.36 -23.43 -13.65
N ASN A 186 12.50 -24.42 -13.91
CA ASN A 186 12.90 -25.72 -14.44
C ASN A 186 13.44 -25.61 -15.88
N ALA A 187 12.88 -24.73 -16.71
CA ALA A 187 13.42 -24.43 -18.04
C ALA A 187 14.80 -23.76 -17.97
N GLN A 188 14.98 -22.76 -17.09
CA GLN A 188 16.27 -22.12 -16.84
C GLN A 188 17.32 -23.11 -16.32
N PHE A 189 16.97 -23.96 -15.36
CA PHE A 189 17.86 -24.97 -14.80
C PHE A 189 18.28 -26.01 -15.85
N ARG A 190 17.35 -26.49 -16.68
CA ARG A 190 17.68 -27.38 -17.81
C ARG A 190 18.62 -26.73 -18.83
N GLY A 191 18.42 -25.44 -19.14
CA GLY A 191 19.33 -24.68 -19.99
C GLY A 191 20.74 -24.54 -19.39
N MET A 192 20.82 -24.29 -18.09
CA MET A 192 22.09 -24.18 -17.36
C MET A 192 22.83 -25.54 -17.26
N PHE A 193 22.10 -26.62 -16.98
CA PHE A 193 22.66 -27.97 -16.87
C PHE A 193 23.19 -28.50 -18.22
N ASN A 194 22.43 -28.30 -19.30
CA ASN A 194 22.87 -28.66 -20.65
C ASN A 194 24.12 -27.86 -21.09
N ARG A 195 24.27 -26.61 -20.63
CA ARG A 195 25.48 -25.81 -20.89
C ARG A 195 26.67 -26.25 -20.03
N LYS A 196 26.45 -26.73 -18.81
CA LYS A 196 27.51 -27.20 -17.90
C LYS A 196 28.01 -28.61 -18.23
N ASN A 197 27.17 -29.47 -18.80
CA ASN A 197 27.55 -30.82 -19.25
C ASN A 197 27.98 -30.85 -20.74
N GLY A 198 28.04 -29.70 -21.42
CA GLY A 198 28.26 -29.59 -22.86
C GLY A 198 29.65 -29.10 -23.29
N SER A 199 30.63 -29.01 -22.37
CA SER A 199 31.95 -28.42 -22.65
C SER A 199 33.08 -29.43 -22.92
N ASP A 200 32.75 -30.64 -23.39
CA ASP A 200 33.71 -31.66 -23.82
C ASP A 200 33.34 -32.27 -25.18
N GLN A 201 33.35 -31.44 -26.24
CA GLN A 201 33.67 -31.90 -27.60
C GLN A 201 34.49 -30.83 -28.36
N PRO A 202 35.73 -31.14 -28.78
CA PRO A 202 36.54 -30.22 -29.58
C PRO A 202 36.16 -30.32 -31.07
N ALA A 203 35.66 -29.23 -31.65
CA ALA A 203 35.43 -29.12 -33.09
C ALA A 203 36.71 -28.63 -33.82
N LYS A 204 37.48 -29.59 -34.32
CA LYS A 204 38.53 -29.48 -35.35
C LYS A 204 38.19 -30.53 -36.42
N ASP A 205 38.31 -30.32 -37.74
CA ASP A 205 39.11 -29.34 -38.48
C ASP A 205 38.38 -28.76 -39.73
N LYS A 206 38.96 -27.69 -40.27
CA LYS A 206 38.82 -27.17 -41.66
C LYS A 206 40.19 -27.43 -42.36
N PRO A 207 40.31 -27.58 -43.70
CA PRO A 207 40.26 -26.41 -44.60
C PRO A 207 39.89 -26.63 -46.11
N ALA A 208 39.62 -25.48 -46.78
CA ALA A 208 39.96 -25.06 -48.17
C ALA A 208 39.61 -25.95 -49.41
N GLU A 209 39.41 -25.44 -50.63
CA GLU A 209 39.94 -24.23 -51.31
C GLU A 209 39.05 -23.76 -52.51
N GLU A 210 38.95 -22.43 -52.73
CA GLU A 210 38.90 -21.61 -53.99
C GLU A 210 38.01 -21.94 -55.25
N THR A 211 37.69 -21.00 -56.17
CA THR A 211 38.07 -19.57 -56.39
C THR A 211 36.98 -18.74 -57.10
N ALA A 212 36.93 -17.42 -56.82
CA ALA A 212 36.73 -16.23 -57.71
C ALA A 212 35.60 -16.16 -58.80
N ALA A 213 35.06 -15.01 -59.24
CA ALA A 213 35.35 -13.59 -59.01
C ALA A 213 34.13 -12.69 -59.33
N ALA A 214 34.00 -11.53 -58.66
CA ALA A 214 33.71 -10.21 -59.27
C ALA A 214 33.44 -9.15 -58.18
N ALA A 215 34.17 -8.03 -58.21
CA ALA A 215 33.97 -6.91 -57.28
C ALA A 215 33.95 -5.56 -58.02
N LYS A 216 33.15 -4.61 -57.53
CA LYS A 216 33.52 -3.19 -57.56
C LYS A 216 32.84 -2.43 -56.41
N ALA A 217 33.53 -1.43 -55.89
CA ALA A 217 33.27 -0.85 -54.57
C ALA A 217 32.91 0.64 -54.61
N SER A 218 32.34 1.15 -53.51
CA SER A 218 32.74 2.43 -52.90
C SER A 218 32.24 2.56 -51.45
N ALA A 219 33.17 2.71 -50.50
CA ALA A 219 32.96 3.18 -49.11
C ALA A 219 33.26 4.72 -49.05
N PRO A 220 33.47 5.42 -47.90
CA PRO A 220 33.41 5.10 -46.44
C PRO A 220 32.51 6.11 -45.66
N ALA A 221 32.41 6.26 -44.33
CA ALA A 221 33.10 5.81 -43.10
C ALA A 221 32.04 5.75 -41.93
N ALA A 222 32.28 5.62 -40.61
CA ALA A 222 33.46 5.48 -39.73
C ALA A 222 33.03 4.67 -38.45
N ALA A 223 33.89 3.94 -37.73
CA ALA A 223 34.68 4.32 -36.53
C ALA A 223 33.94 5.08 -35.41
N GLY A 224 33.94 4.70 -34.12
CA GLY A 224 34.50 3.54 -33.37
C GLY A 224 33.60 3.17 -32.15
N GLU A 225 33.70 2.02 -31.47
CA GLU A 225 34.72 1.63 -30.47
C GLU A 225 34.94 2.67 -29.35
N THR A 226 34.97 2.37 -28.03
CA THR A 226 35.15 1.06 -27.33
C THR A 226 34.73 1.12 -25.84
N ALA A 227 34.64 -0.07 -25.23
CA ALA A 227 35.03 -0.41 -23.84
C ALA A 227 34.17 -0.01 -22.63
N ALA A 228 34.22 -0.89 -21.63
CA ALA A 228 33.60 -0.82 -20.31
C ALA A 228 34.67 -0.82 -19.21
N SER A 229 34.31 -0.39 -17.99
CA SER A 229 34.96 -0.84 -16.75
C SER A 229 34.13 -0.50 -15.51
N GLU A 230 33.90 -1.49 -14.65
CA GLU A 230 33.54 -1.30 -13.23
C GLU A 230 34.66 -0.58 -12.47
N VAL A 231 34.31 0.20 -11.44
CA VAL A 231 35.08 0.29 -10.18
C VAL A 231 34.11 0.40 -8.99
N LYS A 232 34.54 -0.16 -7.86
CA LYS A 232 33.86 -0.35 -6.58
C LYS A 232 33.91 0.88 -5.65
N GLU A 233 33.10 0.80 -4.58
CA GLU A 233 33.33 1.26 -3.19
C GLU A 233 34.56 2.14 -2.87
N ASP A 234 34.35 3.23 -2.10
CA ASP A 234 34.86 3.29 -0.71
C ASP A 234 34.08 4.30 0.18
N ASP A 235 34.20 4.10 1.49
CA ASP A 235 33.62 4.86 2.61
C ASP A 235 34.32 6.21 2.87
N THR A 236 33.67 7.18 3.55
CA THR A 236 34.34 8.09 4.53
C THR A 236 33.40 8.93 5.40
N LYS A 237 33.00 8.32 6.51
CA LYS A 237 32.86 8.86 7.89
C LYS A 237 33.19 10.35 8.19
N ALA A 238 32.20 11.03 8.81
CA ALA A 238 32.22 12.06 9.88
C ALA A 238 33.05 13.38 9.76
N ASP A 239 32.47 14.52 10.21
CA ASP A 239 32.74 15.03 11.58
C ASP A 239 31.78 16.17 12.06
N SER A 240 31.57 16.13 13.38
CA SER A 240 31.25 17.14 14.42
C SER A 240 30.34 18.39 14.28
N SER A 241 29.54 18.49 15.34
CA SER A 241 28.90 19.62 16.02
C SER A 241 29.67 20.96 16.11
N LYS A 242 28.92 22.08 16.13
CA LYS A 242 29.20 23.18 17.08
C LYS A 242 27.99 24.07 17.41
N GLU A 243 27.92 24.51 18.67
CA GLU A 243 26.91 25.40 19.26
C GLU A 243 27.21 26.91 19.08
N GLY A 244 26.22 27.74 19.43
CA GLY A 244 26.28 29.21 19.60
C GLY A 244 24.91 29.81 19.21
N VAL A 245 23.94 30.15 20.07
CA VAL A 245 23.90 30.82 21.40
C VAL A 245 24.15 32.35 21.30
N GLU A 246 23.07 33.10 21.57
CA GLU A 246 22.94 34.53 21.95
C GLU A 246 23.50 35.61 20.99
N THR A 247 22.72 36.60 20.57
CA THR A 247 22.30 37.72 21.44
C THR A 247 21.20 38.59 20.80
N GLU A 248 20.14 38.92 21.57
CA GLU A 248 19.44 40.21 21.41
C GLU A 248 20.26 41.31 22.12
N PRO A 249 20.02 42.60 21.80
CA PRO A 249 19.29 43.39 22.81
C PRO A 249 18.31 44.44 22.27
N SER A 250 17.36 44.81 23.14
CA SER A 250 16.23 45.71 22.92
C SER A 250 16.57 47.20 22.75
N LYS A 251 15.71 47.90 21.99
CA LYS A 251 15.25 49.30 22.19
C LYS A 251 14.07 49.52 21.24
N GLU A 252 12.82 49.75 21.67
CA GLU A 252 12.30 50.81 22.54
C GLU A 252 12.56 52.24 21.99
N ALA A 253 11.57 52.77 21.23
CA ALA A 253 11.01 54.12 21.42
C ALA A 253 9.92 54.51 20.38
N ALA A 254 8.86 55.15 20.88
CA ALA A 254 8.09 56.24 20.25
C ALA A 254 7.19 56.00 18.99
N GLU A 255 5.91 55.69 19.26
CA GLU A 255 4.78 56.52 18.77
C GLU A 255 4.92 57.98 19.30
N PRO A 256 4.39 59.06 18.66
CA PRO A 256 2.95 59.17 18.37
C PRO A 256 2.45 60.07 17.20
N SER A 257 1.16 59.89 16.88
CA SER A 257 0.15 60.94 16.53
C SER A 257 0.39 61.91 15.35
N LYS A 258 -0.41 61.72 14.28
CA LYS A 258 -1.38 62.69 13.68
C LYS A 258 -1.94 62.08 12.37
N ALA A 259 -3.25 61.92 12.18
CA ALA A 259 -4.26 62.96 11.94
C ALA A 259 -4.12 63.64 10.55
N ALA A 260 -4.82 63.07 9.57
CA ALA A 260 -5.30 63.69 8.34
C ALA A 260 -6.54 62.90 7.86
#